data_AF-A0A564Q720-F1
#
_entry.id   AF-A0A564Q720-F1
#
_cell.length_a   1.000
_cell.length_b   1.000
_cell.length_c   1.000
_cell.angle_alpha   90.00
_cell.angle_beta   90.00
_cell.angle_gamma   90.00
#
_symmetry.space_group_name_H-M   'P 1'
#
loop_
_entity.id
_entity.type
_entity.pdbx_description
1 polymer ?
#
loop_
_entity_poly.entity_id
_entity_poly.type
_entity_poly.pdbx_seq_one_letter_code
_entity_poly.pdbx_strand_id
1 'polypeptide(L)' 'MCVRTLWNESEKRYIDEYFTEIKGCYYTYDQAVIDRDGHFWVLGRLDDVINVAGHRLSTMEIESAITMRNGVA' A
#
# COMPACT_ATOMS: atom_id res chain seq x y z
N MET A 1 4.74 9.27 -8.69
CA MET A 1 4.44 10.37 -7.74
C MET A 1 5.45 10.23 -6.62
N CYS A 2 6.30 11.23 -6.38
CA CYS A 2 7.26 11.20 -5.28
C CYS A 2 6.75 12.16 -4.21
N VAL A 3 6.31 11.61 -3.07
CA VAL A 3 5.70 12.37 -1.98
C VAL A 3 6.81 12.87 -1.05
N ARG A 4 6.64 14.06 -0.44
CA ARG A 4 7.64 14.63 0.47
C ARG A 4 7.48 14.14 1.90
N THR A 5 6.23 14.02 2.36
CA THR A 5 5.85 13.57 3.70
C THR A 5 4.34 13.29 3.73
N LEU A 6 3.84 12.71 4.82
CA LEU A 6 2.41 12.58 5.11
C LEU A 6 1.90 13.85 5.81
N TRP A 7 0.77 14.39 5.35
CA TRP A 7 0.20 15.61 5.92
C TRP A 7 -0.35 15.37 7.33
N ASN A 8 -0.01 16.25 8.28
CA ASN A 8 -0.47 16.20 9.68
C ASN A 8 -0.11 14.91 10.43
N GLU A 9 0.93 14.21 9.98
CA GLU A 9 1.43 12.99 10.57
C GLU A 9 2.91 13.19 10.93
N SER A 10 3.42 12.35 11.84
CA SER A 10 4.84 12.42 12.16
C SER A 10 5.69 12.05 10.95
N GLU A 11 6.79 12.78 10.71
CA GLU A 11 7.77 12.44 9.65
C GLU A 11 8.29 11.01 9.83
N LYS A 12 8.41 10.57 11.08
CA LYS A 12 8.75 9.20 11.44
C LYS A 12 7.81 8.19 10.79
N ARG A 13 6.49 8.42 10.78
CA ARG A 13 5.53 7.50 10.14
C ARG A 13 5.82 7.33 8.65
N TYR A 14 6.08 8.43 7.93
CA TYR A 14 6.42 8.37 6.50
C TYR A 14 7.71 7.57 6.24
N ILE A 15 8.75 7.79 7.06
CA ILE A 15 10.01 7.07 6.94
C ILE A 15 9.82 5.59 7.27
N ASP A 16 9.15 5.30 8.38
CA ASP A 16 8.89 3.94 8.86
C ASP A 16 8.12 3.15 7.80
N GLU A 17 7.06 3.73 7.24
CA GLU A 17 6.16 3.04 6.32
C GLU A 17 6.78 2.78 4.93
N TYR A 18 7.69 3.65 4.45
CA TYR A 18 8.19 3.57 3.06
C TYR A 18 9.68 3.31 2.90
N PHE A 19 10.52 3.46 3.94
CA PHE A 19 11.99 3.43 3.78
C PHE A 19 12.71 2.48 4.75
N THR A 20 11.99 1.79 5.64
CA THR A 20 12.63 0.88 6.61
C THR A 20 12.76 -0.55 6.12
N GLU A 21 11.85 -1.04 5.28
CA GLU A 21 11.87 -2.44 4.83
C GLU A 21 13.13 -2.82 4.05
N ILE A 22 13.56 -1.94 3.14
CA ILE A 22 14.81 -2.12 2.40
C ILE A 22 15.61 -0.83 2.53
N LYS A 23 16.69 -0.89 3.31
CA LYS A 23 17.53 0.27 3.59
C LYS A 23 17.98 0.96 2.30
N GLY A 24 17.64 2.25 2.18
CA GLY A 24 18.02 3.08 1.02
C GLY A 24 17.09 2.93 -0.19
N CYS A 25 16.02 2.14 -0.10
CA CYS A 25 15.02 1.98 -1.14
C CYS A 25 13.66 2.50 -0.66
N TYR A 26 12.85 2.96 -1.62
CA TYR A 26 11.43 3.23 -1.38
C TYR A 26 10.63 1.95 -1.59
N TYR A 27 9.83 1.58 -0.60
CA TYR A 27 9.00 0.38 -0.66
C TYR A 27 7.64 0.70 -1.28
N THR A 28 7.41 0.23 -2.51
CA THR A 28 6.19 0.54 -3.29
C THR A 28 4.96 -0.27 -2.86
N TYR A 29 5.19 -1.37 -2.14
CA TYR A 29 4.20 -2.42 -1.85
C TYR A 29 3.59 -3.04 -3.11
N ASP A 30 4.27 -2.96 -4.25
CA ASP A 30 3.88 -3.66 -5.48
C ASP A 30 4.85 -4.82 -5.71
N GLN A 31 4.31 -6.01 -5.94
CA GLN A 31 5.13 -7.15 -6.33
C GLN A 31 5.47 -7.04 -7.81
N ALA A 32 6.74 -7.26 -8.15
CA ALA A 32 7.17 -7.34 -9.54
C ALA A 32 8.15 -8.49 -9.78
N VAL A 33 8.16 -9.00 -11.00
CA VAL A 33 9.12 -10.00 -11.48
C VAL A 33 9.88 -9.41 -12.66
N ILE A 34 11.18 -9.72 -12.74
CA ILE A 34 12.03 -9.33 -13.86
C ILE A 34 12.11 -10.52 -14.81
N ASP A 35 11.78 -10.32 -16.08
CA ASP A 35 11.93 -11.36 -17.09
C ASP A 35 13.37 -11.49 -17.59
N ARG A 36 13.61 -12.46 -18.48
CA ARG A 36 14.96 -12.74 -19.02
C ARG A 36 15.52 -11.60 -19.87
N ASP A 37 14.64 -10.77 -20.42
CA ASP A 37 15.01 -9.62 -21.25
C ASP A 37 15.16 -8.33 -20.42
N GLY A 38 14.95 -8.42 -19.10
CA GLY A 38 15.13 -7.32 -18.15
C GLY A 38 13.90 -6.43 -17.96
N HIS A 39 12.72 -6.83 -18.46
CA HIS A 39 11.49 -6.07 -18.25
C HIS A 39 10.84 -6.39 -16.90
N PHE A 40 10.20 -5.37 -16.33
CA PHE A 40 9.43 -5.49 -15.09
C PHE A 40 7.98 -5.87 -15.36
N TRP A 41 7.53 -6.92 -14.69
CA TRP A 41 6.15 -7.36 -14.66
C TRP A 41 5.56 -7.08 -13.28
N VAL A 42 4.74 -6.03 -13.17
CA VAL A 42 4.05 -5.70 -11.92
C VAL A 42 2.86 -6.65 -11.76
N LEU A 43 2.90 -7.51 -10.75
CA LEU A 43 1.91 -8.55 -10.52
C LEU A 43 0.71 -8.05 -9.72
N GLY A 44 0.91 -7.03 -8.87
CA GLY A 44 -0.16 -6.47 -8.06
C GLY A 44 0.34 -5.92 -6.72
N ARG A 45 -0.61 -5.57 -5.86
CA ARG A 45 -0.38 -5.10 -4.50
C ARG A 45 0.05 -6.25 -3.59
N LEU A 46 1.03 -5.99 -2.73
CA LEU A 46 1.44 -6.90 -1.65
C LEU A 46 0.67 -6.62 -0.35
N ASP A 47 0.17 -5.40 -0.18
CA ASP A 47 -0.62 -4.97 0.96
C ASP A 47 -2.12 -5.20 0.73
N ASP A 48 -2.92 -4.99 1.78
CA ASP A 48 -4.38 -5.18 1.75
C ASP A 48 -5.12 -4.01 1.08
N VAL A 49 -4.60 -3.60 -0.08
CA VAL A 49 -5.15 -2.56 -0.93
C VAL A 49 -5.64 -3.23 -2.21
N ILE A 50 -6.92 -3.01 -2.51
CA ILE A 50 -7.55 -3.53 -3.72
C ILE A 50 -7.88 -2.39 -4.69
N ASN A 51 -7.83 -2.69 -5.98
CA ASN A 51 -8.31 -1.79 -7.02
C ASN A 51 -9.66 -2.27 -7.54
N VAL A 52 -10.69 -1.45 -7.40
CA VAL A 52 -12.02 -1.71 -7.97
C VAL A 52 -12.39 -0.54 -8.89
N ALA A 53 -12.49 -0.81 -10.18
CA ALA A 53 -12.83 0.19 -11.20
C ALA A 53 -11.95 1.46 -11.17
N GLY A 54 -10.66 1.31 -10.82
CA GLY A 54 -9.72 2.44 -10.71
C GLY A 54 -9.66 3.09 -9.33
N HIS A 55 -10.54 2.70 -8.40
CA HIS A 55 -10.51 3.17 -7.02
C HIS A 55 -9.61 2.27 -6.18
N ARG A 56 -8.65 2.90 -5.51
CA ARG A 56 -7.75 2.24 -4.56
C ARG A 56 -8.42 2.23 -3.19
N LEU A 57 -8.78 1.04 -2.71
CA LEU A 57 -9.54 0.84 -1.47
C LEU A 57 -8.73 0.00 -0.49
N SER A 58 -8.70 0.38 0.78
CA SER A 58 -8.12 -0.45 1.84
C SER A 58 -9.18 -1.43 2.37
N THR A 59 -8.79 -2.68 2.61
CA THR A 59 -9.68 -3.65 3.26
C THR A 59 -10.08 -3.21 4.67
N MET A 60 -9.15 -2.61 5.43
CA MET A 60 -9.41 -2.12 6.80
C MET A 60 -10.54 -1.09 6.84
N GLU A 61 -10.61 -0.21 5.85
CA GLU A 61 -11.70 0.79 5.75
C GLU A 61 -13.05 0.10 5.52
N ILE A 62 -13.07 -0.91 4.65
CA ILE A 62 -14.28 -1.67 4.32
C ILE A 62 -14.74 -2.48 5.55
N GLU A 63 -13.82 -3.17 6.23
CA GLU A 63 -14.10 -3.95 7.43
C GLU A 63 -14.64 -3.08 8.56
N SER A 64 -14.00 -1.93 8.81
CA SER A 64 -14.46 -0.95 9.82
C SER A 64 -15.90 -0.49 9.55
N ALA A 65 -16.24 -0.21 8.29
CA ALA A 65 -17.60 0.19 7.91
C ALA A 65 -18.63 -0.93 8.14
N ILE A 66 -18.23 -2.20 7.95
CA ILE A 66 -19.10 -3.36 8.17
C ILE A 66 -19.32 -3.58 9.68
N THR A 67 -18.27 -3.49 10.50
CA THR A 67 -18.36 -3.70 11.96
C THR A 67 -19.26 -2.70 12.67
N MET A 68 -19.50 -1.52 12.09
CA MET A 68 -20.46 -0.55 12.64
C MET A 68 -21.93 -1.00 12.56
N ARG A 69 -22.23 -2.14 11.91
CA ARG A 69 -23.60 -2.68 11.79
C ARG A 69 -23.95 -3.62 12.94
N ASN A 70 -25.13 -3.42 13.54
CA ASN A 70 -25.70 -4.34 14.52
C ASN A 70 -25.85 -5.75 13.94
N GLY A 71 -25.35 -6.77 14.65
CA GLY A 71 -25.43 -8.18 14.26
C GLY A 71 -24.19 -8.73 13.56
N VAL A 72 -23.20 -7.89 13.27
CA VAL A 72 -21.83 -8.31 12.99
C VAL A 72 -21.11 -8.43 14.34
N ALA A 73 -20.44 -9.57 14.57
CA ALA A 73 -19.78 -9.90 15.84
C ALA A 73 -18.55 -9.04 16.12
#